data_AF-A0A800ARU8-F1
#
_entry.id   AF-A0A800ARU8-F1
#
_cell.length_a   1.000
_cell.length_b   1.000
_cell.length_c   1.000
_cell.angle_alpha   90.00
_cell.angle_beta   90.00
_cell.angle_gamma   90.00
#
_symmetry.space_group_name_H-M   'P 1'
#
loop_
_entity.id
_entity.type
_entity.pdbx_description
1 polymer ?
#
loop_
_entity_poly.entity_id
_entity_poly.type
_entity_poly.pdbx_seq_one_letter_code
_entity_poly.pdbx_strand_id
1 'polypeptide(L)'
;MDPPSNLENLLDEVLKIDSLRRLRLSSLEPNLISDKLLSFFKHPKMCPHLHLPFQSGDDQVLETMNKKETVSLYEEIVEKARKIDPL
;
A
#
# COMPACT_ATOMS: atom_id res chain seq x y z
N MET A 1 14.44 14.15 12.57
CA MET A 1 13.96 14.91 11.40
C MET A 1 13.59 13.89 10.36
N ASP A 2 12.31 13.78 10.03
CA ASP A 2 11.90 12.97 8.88
C ASP A 2 12.58 13.50 7.61
N PRO A 3 12.98 12.62 6.67
CA PRO A 3 13.52 13.09 5.41
C PRO A 3 12.48 14.00 4.72
N PRO A 4 12.92 15.01 3.95
CA PRO A 4 12.02 15.96 3.27
C PRO A 4 11.11 15.32 2.20
N SER A 5 11.18 13.99 2.02
CA SER A 5 10.42 13.22 1.05
C SER A 5 9.84 11.96 1.69
N ASN A 6 8.55 11.69 1.42
CA ASN A 6 7.86 10.46 1.77
C ASN A 6 7.79 9.51 0.56
N LEU A 7 7.29 8.30 0.77
CA LEU A 7 7.17 7.29 -0.30
C LEU A 7 6.36 7.80 -1.50
N GLU A 8 5.25 8.51 -1.26
CA GLU A 8 4.39 9.01 -2.33
C GLU A 8 5.13 9.98 -3.27
N ASN A 9 5.90 10.91 -2.71
CA ASN A 9 6.70 11.85 -3.49
C ASN A 9 7.77 11.12 -4.32
N LEU A 10 8.34 10.04 -3.78
CA LEU A 10 9.28 9.20 -4.53
C LEU A 10 8.58 8.49 -5.70
N LEU A 11 7.35 8.00 -5.50
CA LEU A 11 6.58 7.35 -6.57
C LEU A 11 6.24 8.33 -7.69
N ASP A 12 5.84 9.56 -7.35
CA ASP A 12 5.59 10.61 -8.33
C ASP A 12 6.81 10.85 -9.24
N GLU A 13 8.03 10.87 -8.67
CA GLU A 13 9.25 11.06 -9.47
C GLU A 13 9.66 9.80 -10.23
N VAL A 14 9.59 8.62 -9.61
CA VAL A 14 10.00 7.36 -10.24
C VAL A 14 9.11 7.03 -11.45
N LEU A 15 7.81 7.30 -11.37
CA LEU A 15 6.88 7.01 -12.47
C LEU A 15 7.10 7.90 -13.71
N LYS A 16 7.75 9.06 -13.56
CA LYS A 16 8.15 9.95 -14.68
C LYS A 16 9.33 9.41 -15.50
N ILE A 17 10.07 8.42 -15.00
CA ILE A 17 11.21 7.85 -15.73
C ILE A 17 10.70 7.09 -16.97
N ASP A 18 11.00 7.59 -18.16
CA ASP A 18 10.49 7.01 -19.42
C ASP A 18 10.94 5.57 -19.66
N SER A 19 12.19 5.26 -19.31
CA SER A 19 12.75 3.91 -19.46
C SER A 19 12.24 2.90 -18.42
N LEU A 20 11.51 3.35 -17.38
CA LEU A 20 10.93 2.48 -16.38
C LEU A 20 9.75 1.71 -17.00
N ARG A 21 9.92 0.40 -17.14
CA ARG A 21 8.87 -0.46 -17.71
C ARG A 21 7.84 -0.90 -16.70
N ARG A 22 8.28 -1.20 -15.47
CA ARG A 22 7.43 -1.79 -14.44
C ARG A 22 7.94 -1.46 -13.04
N LEU A 23 7.04 -1.12 -12.14
CA LEU A 23 7.28 -0.87 -10.74
C LEU A 23 6.36 -1.77 -9.89
N ARG A 24 6.93 -2.41 -8.87
CA ARG A 24 6.21 -3.25 -7.92
C ARG A 24 6.53 -2.76 -6.52
N LEU A 25 5.49 -2.52 -5.73
CA LEU A 25 5.64 -2.28 -4.30
C LEU A 25 5.47 -3.57 -3.53
N SER A 26 6.19 -3.68 -2.42
CA SER A 26 6.19 -4.86 -1.56
C SER A 26 6.34 -4.43 -0.11
N SER A 27 5.76 -5.22 0.80
CA SER A 27 5.89 -5.05 2.25
C SER A 27 5.41 -3.69 2.74
N LEU A 28 4.20 -3.29 2.32
CA LEU A 28 3.59 -2.05 2.78
C LEU A 28 2.92 -2.27 4.14
N GLU A 29 3.22 -1.41 5.09
CA GLU A 29 2.50 -1.39 6.37
C GLU A 29 1.08 -0.86 6.14
N PRO A 30 0.04 -1.50 6.71
CA PRO A 30 -1.36 -1.10 6.46
C PRO A 30 -1.62 0.37 6.80
N ASN A 31 -1.02 0.86 7.89
CA ASN A 31 -1.15 2.25 8.33
C ASN A 31 -0.57 3.29 7.35
N LEU A 32 0.30 2.88 6.43
CA LEU A 32 0.88 3.77 5.41
C LEU A 32 0.08 3.77 4.11
N ILE A 33 -0.97 2.93 3.99
CA ILE A 33 -1.78 2.82 2.79
C ILE A 33 -2.84 3.92 2.77
N SER A 34 -2.43 5.07 2.24
CA SER A 34 -3.32 6.20 1.98
C SER A 34 -4.11 6.01 0.66
N ASP A 35 -5.19 6.76 0.50
CA ASP A 35 -5.93 6.80 -0.78
C ASP A 35 -5.03 7.30 -1.94
N LYS A 36 -4.09 8.21 -1.63
CA LYS A 36 -3.09 8.68 -2.60
C LYS A 36 -2.14 7.56 -2.99
N LEU A 37 -1.62 6.78 -2.04
CA LEU A 37 -0.76 5.63 -2.34
C LEU A 37 -1.49 4.63 -3.25
N LEU A 38 -2.75 4.32 -2.92
CA LEU A 38 -3.58 3.42 -3.71
C LEU A 38 -3.83 3.94 -5.13
N SER A 39 -3.95 5.26 -5.31
CA SER A 39 -4.17 5.86 -6.63
C SER A 39 -3.05 5.56 -7.64
N PHE A 40 -1.81 5.39 -7.18
CA PHE A 40 -0.67 5.05 -8.05
C PHE A 40 -0.87 3.72 -8.78
N PHE A 41 -1.62 2.76 -8.22
CA PHE A 41 -1.87 1.47 -8.86
C PHE A 41 -2.65 1.56 -10.18
N LYS A 42 -3.28 2.72 -10.48
CA LYS A 42 -3.88 3.00 -11.79
C LYS A 42 -2.84 3.27 -12.89
N HIS A 43 -1.60 3.58 -12.52
CA HIS A 43 -0.56 3.95 -13.47
C HIS A 43 -0.12 2.72 -14.28
N PRO A 44 0.03 2.78 -15.61
CA PRO A 44 0.35 1.62 -16.45
C PRO A 44 1.70 0.96 -16.13
N LYS A 45 2.66 1.72 -15.59
CA LYS A 45 3.95 1.20 -15.10
C LYS A 45 3.82 0.46 -13.75
N MET A 46 2.74 0.62 -13.01
CA MET A 46 2.56 -0.06 -11.72
C MET A 46 2.03 -1.48 -11.92
N CYS A 47 2.52 -2.42 -11.12
CA CYS A 47 1.93 -3.76 -11.08
C CYS A 47 0.57 -3.70 -10.37
N PRO A 48 -0.47 -4.39 -10.88
CA PRO A 48 -1.72 -4.62 -10.16
C PRO A 48 -1.48 -5.66 -9.04
N HIS A 49 -0.67 -5.29 -8.05
CA HIS A 49 -0.20 -6.17 -6.98
C HIS A 49 0.06 -5.36 -5.72
N LEU A 50 -0.86 -5.47 -4.76
CA LEU A 50 -0.73 -4.89 -3.43
C LEU A 50 -0.26 -5.98 -2.45
N HIS A 51 1.01 -5.91 -2.04
CA HIS A 51 1.53 -6.80 -1.00
C HIS A 51 1.21 -6.23 0.38
N LEU A 52 0.17 -6.77 1.01
CA LEU A 52 -0.31 -6.39 2.33
C LEU A 52 -0.03 -7.53 3.33
N PRO A 53 1.01 -7.43 4.19
CA PRO A 53 1.34 -8.50 5.13
C PRO A 53 0.25 -8.65 6.19
N PHE A 54 -0.57 -9.69 6.07
CA PHE A 54 -1.63 -10.01 7.02
C PHE A 54 -1.16 -11.10 7.99
N GLN A 55 -1.14 -10.78 9.29
CA GLN A 55 -0.59 -11.68 10.31
C GLN A 55 -1.68 -12.50 11.03
N SER A 56 -2.83 -11.89 11.31
CA SER A 56 -3.94 -12.54 12.00
C SER A 56 -5.26 -11.84 11.66
N GLY A 57 -6.35 -12.63 11.66
CA GLY A 57 -7.73 -12.16 11.56
C GLY A 57 -8.44 -11.96 12.89
N ASP A 58 -7.68 -11.84 13.98
CA ASP A 58 -8.17 -11.60 15.33
C ASP A 58 -7.41 -10.42 15.95
N ASP A 59 -8.14 -9.39 16.35
CA ASP A 59 -7.58 -8.17 16.94
C ASP A 59 -6.82 -8.45 18.25
N GLN A 60 -7.24 -9.43 19.06
CA GLN A 60 -6.53 -9.81 20.30
C GLN A 60 -5.19 -10.46 19.98
N VAL A 61 -5.12 -11.27 18.92
CA VAL A 61 -3.87 -11.85 18.46
C VAL A 61 -2.95 -10.77 17.89
N LEU A 62 -3.48 -9.83 17.10
CA LEU A 62 -2.72 -8.69 16.58
C LEU A 62 -2.13 -7.85 17.73
N GLU A 63 -2.93 -7.52 18.74
CA GLU A 63 -2.49 -6.81 19.93
C GLU A 63 -1.38 -7.57 20.68
N THR A 64 -1.53 -8.88 20.85
CA THR A 64 -0.51 -9.74 21.47
C THR A 64 0.79 -9.79 20.65
N MET A 65 0.71 -9.64 19.33
CA MET A 65 1.86 -9.50 18.42
C MET A 65 2.44 -8.07 18.39
N ASN A 66 1.96 -7.17 19.25
CA ASN A 66 2.32 -5.76 19.30
C ASN A 66 2.07 -5.03 17.96
N LYS A 67 1.00 -5.42 17.26
CA LYS A 67 0.48 -4.71 16.10
C LYS A 67 -0.50 -3.62 16.54
N LYS A 68 -0.52 -2.53 15.79
CA LYS A 68 -1.41 -1.38 16.04
C LYS A 68 -2.61 -1.36 15.11
N GLU A 69 -2.56 -2.18 14.06
CA GLU A 69 -3.59 -2.38 13.07
C GLU A 69 -4.69 -3.31 13.57
N THR A 70 -5.93 -3.08 13.14
CA THR A 70 -7.08 -3.95 13.37
C THR A 70 -7.47 -4.69 12.09
N VAL A 71 -8.20 -5.79 12.21
CA VAL A 71 -8.75 -6.53 11.06
C VAL A 71 -9.58 -5.61 10.15
N SER A 72 -10.37 -4.71 10.72
CA SER A 72 -11.19 -3.74 9.97
C SER A 72 -10.37 -2.80 9.08
N LEU A 73 -9.15 -2.44 9.47
CA LEU A 73 -8.26 -1.63 8.62
C LEU A 73 -7.84 -2.40 7.36
N TYR A 74 -7.54 -3.69 7.49
CA TYR A 74 -7.22 -4.53 6.33
C TYR A 74 -8.41 -4.66 5.39
N GLU A 75 -9.62 -4.84 5.93
CA GLU A 75 -10.85 -4.89 5.13
C GLU A 75 -11.05 -3.60 4.35
N GLU A 76 -10.94 -2.44 4.99
CA GLU A 76 -11.07 -1.13 4.35
C GLU A 76 -10.07 -0.96 3.19
N ILE A 77 -8.80 -1.31 3.43
CA ILE A 77 -7.73 -1.23 2.41
C ILE A 77 -8.06 -2.12 1.22
N VAL A 78 -8.48 -3.36 1.45
CA VAL A 78 -8.83 -4.32 0.38
C VAL A 78 -10.04 -3.81 -0.41
N GLU A 79 -11.06 -3.29 0.25
CA GLU A 79 -12.23 -2.71 -0.43
C GLU A 79 -11.85 -1.52 -1.31
N LYS A 80 -11.01 -0.62 -0.80
CA LYS A 80 -10.51 0.53 -1.57
C LYS A 80 -9.66 0.10 -2.76
N ALA A 81 -8.76 -0.88 -2.56
CA ALA A 81 -7.93 -1.43 -3.63
C ALA A 81 -8.79 -2.05 -4.74
N ARG A 82 -9.82 -2.84 -4.40
CA ARG A 82 -10.75 -3.44 -5.37
C ARG A 82 -11.57 -2.42 -6.15
N LYS A 83 -11.87 -1.25 -5.58
CA LYS A 83 -12.55 -0.16 -6.32
C LYS A 83 -11.64 0.50 -7.37
N ILE A 84 -10.33 0.40 -7.19
CA ILE A 84 -9.33 0.98 -8.11
C ILE A 84 -9.03 0.02 -9.25
N ASP A 85 -8.84 -1.25 -8.91
CA ASP A 85 -8.63 -2.34 -9.85
C ASP A 85 -9.44 -3.56 -9.36
N PRO A 86 -10.62 -3.84 -9.96
CA PRO A 86 -11.53 -4.89 -9.52
C PRO A 86 -10.98 -6.32 -9.59
N LEU A 87 -9.90 -6.52 -10.36
CA LEU A 87 -9.53 -7.78 -11.03
C LEU A 87 -10.55 -8.19 -12.11
#